data_AF-A0A7C2QJ60-F1
#
_entry.id   AF-A0A7C2QJ60-F1
#
_cell.length_a   1.000
_cell.length_b   1.000
_cell.length_c   1.000
_cell.angle_alpha   90.00
_cell.angle_beta   90.00
_cell.angle_gamma   90.00
#
_symmetry.space_group_name_H-M   'P 1'
#
loop_
_entity.id
_entity.type
_entity.pdbx_description
1 polymer ?
#
loop_
_entity_poly.entity_id
_entity_poly.type
_entity_poly.pdbx_seq_one_letter_code
_entity_poly.pdbx_strand_id
1 'polypeptide(L)'
;MKFTDGYWRMQKGIVPSYPIQVVEVETAPDALTVIAATRPVTTRGNMLAQPLLEIRFSAPLPNVIRVQTTHHKAALRKDPAFNLCDLPPFQPQLTITDEQAILMSDRLSVRIPKSGPWKLTYCNDAEVVTESGWRALGVLDTPAGRFLKEELSLDVGECVYGLGERFTAFVKNGQSVNIWNRDGGTSSDHAYKNIPFYLTSRGYGVFVNHPEKVSFEVACEKVERVQFSVAGDYLDYFLIYGPDPKEVVSRYT
;
A
#
# COMPACT_ATOMS: atom_id res chain seq x y z
N MET A 1 -2.16 12.27 -5.20
CA MET A 1 -1.69 13.61 -4.78
C MET A 1 -0.19 13.55 -4.93
N LYS A 2 0.40 14.52 -5.63
CA LYS A 2 1.86 14.56 -5.74
C LYS A 2 2.48 15.13 -4.47
N PHE A 3 3.52 14.48 -3.95
CA PHE A 3 4.25 14.90 -2.75
C PHE A 3 5.66 15.40 -3.08
N THR A 4 6.25 14.95 -4.18
CA THR A 4 7.56 15.39 -4.66
C THR A 4 7.45 16.47 -5.74
N ASP A 5 8.53 17.23 -5.88
CA ASP A 5 8.80 18.16 -6.97
C ASP A 5 9.99 17.61 -7.75
N GLY A 6 9.69 16.76 -8.74
CA GLY A 6 10.67 15.92 -9.41
C GLY A 6 11.25 14.84 -8.49
N TYR A 7 12.48 14.43 -8.77
CA TYR A 7 13.14 13.33 -8.03
C TYR A 7 13.84 13.80 -6.74
N TRP A 8 14.32 15.05 -6.71
CA TRP A 8 15.26 15.51 -5.68
C TRP A 8 14.61 16.28 -4.54
N ARG A 9 13.41 16.82 -4.73
CA ARG A 9 12.78 17.76 -3.80
C ARG A 9 11.39 17.29 -3.39
N MET A 10 10.99 17.65 -2.18
CA MET A 10 9.61 17.60 -1.74
C MET A 10 8.89 18.86 -2.21
N GLN A 11 7.58 18.80 -2.43
CA GLN A 11 6.80 20.02 -2.61
C GLN A 11 6.87 20.89 -1.35
N LYS A 12 6.68 22.20 -1.53
CA LYS A 12 6.83 23.18 -0.45
C LYS A 12 5.92 22.86 0.74
N GLY A 13 6.51 22.81 1.93
CA GLY A 13 5.78 22.59 3.18
C GLY A 13 5.46 21.13 3.49
N ILE A 14 5.92 20.17 2.66
CA ILE A 14 5.75 18.75 2.93
C ILE A 14 6.94 18.21 3.70
N VAL A 15 6.68 17.61 4.87
CA VAL A 15 7.68 16.97 5.72
C VAL A 15 7.40 15.47 5.78
N PRO A 16 8.21 14.63 5.12
CA PRO A 16 8.03 13.19 5.13
C PRO A 16 8.71 12.52 6.32
N SER A 17 8.08 11.46 6.83
CA SER A 17 8.69 10.46 7.72
C SER A 17 8.51 9.08 7.07
N TYR A 18 9.61 8.48 6.64
CA TYR A 18 9.62 7.18 5.97
C TYR A 18 10.15 6.10 6.92
N PRO A 19 9.57 4.90 6.97
CA PRO A 19 10.20 3.79 7.67
C PRO A 19 11.51 3.45 6.97
N ILE A 20 12.59 3.27 7.74
CA ILE A 20 13.91 2.93 7.20
C ILE A 20 14.56 1.71 7.84
N GLN A 21 14.07 1.30 9.02
CA GLN A 21 14.65 0.21 9.80
C GLN A 21 13.56 -0.46 10.64
N VAL A 22 13.55 -1.80 10.65
CA VAL A 22 12.73 -2.60 11.58
C VAL A 22 13.33 -2.49 12.98
N VAL A 23 12.50 -2.14 13.95
CA VAL A 23 12.86 -2.09 15.37
C VAL A 23 12.40 -3.36 16.07
N GLU A 24 11.17 -3.77 15.79
CA GLU A 24 10.52 -4.90 16.45
C GLU A 24 9.59 -5.63 15.50
N VAL A 25 9.45 -6.93 15.71
CA VAL A 25 8.53 -7.81 14.99
C VAL A 25 7.74 -8.59 16.02
N GLU A 26 6.43 -8.43 15.99
CA GLU A 26 5.48 -9.15 16.82
C GLU A 26 4.66 -10.12 15.96
N THR A 27 4.32 -11.27 16.52
CA THR A 27 3.50 -12.28 15.84
C THR A 27 2.25 -12.58 16.63
N ALA A 28 1.12 -12.70 15.92
CA ALA A 28 -0.11 -13.29 16.41
C ALA A 28 -0.53 -14.43 15.46
N PRO A 29 -1.47 -15.31 15.83
CA PRO A 29 -1.79 -16.50 15.04
C PRO A 29 -2.16 -16.23 13.58
N ASP A 30 -2.75 -15.06 13.29
CA ASP A 30 -3.26 -14.64 11.98
C ASP A 30 -2.42 -13.52 11.34
N ALA A 31 -1.26 -13.20 11.92
CA ALA A 31 -0.76 -11.83 11.89
C ALA A 31 0.74 -11.67 12.11
N LEU A 32 1.31 -10.76 11.33
CA LEU A 32 2.67 -10.26 11.54
C LEU A 32 2.60 -8.73 11.71
N THR A 33 3.13 -8.20 12.81
CA THR A 33 3.23 -6.76 13.03
C THR A 33 4.69 -6.34 13.07
N VAL A 34 5.03 -5.29 12.34
CA VAL A 34 6.37 -4.72 12.24
C VAL A 34 6.32 -3.30 12.76
N ILE A 35 7.18 -2.99 13.74
CA ILE A 35 7.41 -1.61 14.21
C ILE A 35 8.65 -1.08 13.51
N ALA A 36 8.50 0.01 12.77
CA ALA A 36 9.56 0.59 11.95
C ALA A 36 9.92 2.01 12.40
N ALA A 37 11.22 2.25 12.57
CA ALA A 37 11.77 3.57 12.87
C ALA A 37 11.92 4.41 11.59
N THR A 38 11.79 5.71 11.75
CA THR A 38 11.89 6.68 10.65
C THR A 38 13.25 7.38 10.57
N ARG A 39 14.13 7.10 11.54
CA ARG A 39 15.54 7.52 11.58
C ARG A 39 16.41 6.34 12.03
N PRO A 40 17.72 6.34 11.70
CA PRO A 40 18.59 5.22 12.05
C PRO A 40 18.65 5.02 13.56
N VAL A 41 18.48 3.78 14.00
CA VAL A 41 18.58 3.39 15.42
C VAL A 41 19.90 2.65 15.63
N THR A 42 20.95 3.42 15.96
CA THR A 42 22.31 2.88 16.22
C THR A 42 22.62 2.73 17.71
N THR A 43 21.94 3.51 18.55
CA THR A 43 22.09 3.51 20.00
C THR A 43 20.72 3.60 20.67
N ARG A 44 20.62 3.23 21.95
CA ARG A 44 19.38 3.40 22.74
C ARG A 44 18.87 4.84 22.76
N GLY A 45 19.77 5.84 22.72
CA GLY A 45 19.38 7.24 22.66
C GLY A 45 18.62 7.61 21.38
N ASN A 46 18.85 6.87 20.28
CA ASN A 46 18.08 7.06 19.05
C ASN A 46 16.66 6.52 19.14
N MET A 47 16.31 5.68 20.12
CA MET A 47 14.95 5.12 20.26
C MET A 47 13.91 6.12 20.77
N LEU A 48 14.28 7.40 20.95
CA LEU A 48 13.44 8.46 21.48
C LEU A 48 13.29 9.60 20.45
N ALA A 49 12.27 10.44 20.62
CA ALA A 49 12.05 11.67 19.85
C ALA A 49 12.00 11.48 18.31
N GLN A 50 11.45 10.35 17.84
CA GLN A 50 11.18 10.10 16.44
C GLN A 50 9.82 9.42 16.23
N PRO A 51 9.17 9.63 15.08
CA PRO A 51 8.01 8.85 14.67
C PRO A 51 8.36 7.37 14.50
N LEU A 52 7.40 6.51 14.87
CA LEU A 52 7.38 5.09 14.55
C LEU A 52 6.15 4.80 13.69
N LEU A 53 6.28 3.80 12.82
CA LEU A 53 5.16 3.25 12.06
C LEU A 53 4.91 1.83 12.54
N GLU A 54 3.65 1.51 12.81
CA GLU A 54 3.19 0.14 13.05
C GLU A 54 2.58 -0.39 11.75
N ILE A 55 3.16 -1.44 11.18
CA ILE A 55 2.68 -2.07 9.95
C ILE A 55 2.24 -3.49 10.28
N ARG A 56 0.94 -3.73 10.21
CA ARG A 56 0.33 -5.03 10.45
C ARG A 56 -0.02 -5.70 9.13
N PHE A 57 0.48 -6.92 8.95
CA PHE A 57 0.18 -7.82 7.85
C PHE A 57 -0.76 -8.93 8.33
N SER A 58 -1.76 -9.26 7.54
CA SER A 58 -2.67 -10.39 7.74
C SER A 58 -3.09 -11.00 6.41
N ALA A 59 -3.72 -12.16 6.44
CA ALA A 59 -4.24 -12.84 5.25
C ALA A 59 -5.73 -13.16 5.44
N PRO A 60 -6.66 -12.32 4.96
CA PRO A 60 -8.08 -12.61 5.09
C PRO A 60 -8.51 -13.81 4.23
N LEU A 61 -7.81 -14.06 3.12
CA LEU A 61 -8.09 -15.10 2.13
C LEU A 61 -6.77 -15.65 1.56
N PRO A 62 -6.78 -16.89 1.02
CA PRO A 62 -5.65 -17.41 0.23
C PRO A 62 -5.24 -16.45 -0.88
N ASN A 63 -3.94 -16.21 -1.05
CA ASN A 63 -3.36 -15.29 -2.04
C ASN A 63 -3.79 -13.82 -1.87
N VAL A 64 -4.27 -13.44 -0.67
CA VAL A 64 -4.57 -12.05 -0.31
C VAL A 64 -3.77 -11.68 0.93
N ILE A 65 -3.02 -10.59 0.85
CA ILE A 65 -2.31 -9.98 1.98
C ILE A 65 -2.91 -8.61 2.24
N ARG A 66 -3.43 -8.40 3.44
CA ARG A 66 -3.86 -7.11 3.94
C ARG A 66 -2.71 -6.44 4.69
N VAL A 67 -2.53 -5.15 4.44
CA VAL A 67 -1.48 -4.32 5.03
C VAL A 67 -2.14 -3.10 5.67
N GLN A 68 -1.92 -2.96 6.97
CA GLN A 68 -2.47 -1.86 7.76
C GLN A 68 -1.30 -1.09 8.36
N THR A 69 -1.08 0.13 7.89
CA THR A 69 -0.07 1.03 8.45
C THR A 69 -0.73 2.06 9.35
N THR A 70 -0.22 2.19 10.57
CA THR A 70 -0.70 3.14 11.57
C THR A 70 0.44 3.99 12.08
N HIS A 71 0.23 5.31 12.13
CA HIS A 71 1.11 6.25 12.81
C HIS A 71 0.58 6.56 14.22
N HIS A 72 -0.54 7.29 14.32
CA HIS A 72 -1.23 7.54 15.59
C HIS A 72 -2.51 6.69 15.71
N LYS A 73 -2.57 5.80 16.72
CA LYS A 73 -3.71 4.87 16.93
C LYS A 73 -5.05 5.55 17.22
N ALA A 74 -5.07 6.83 17.61
CA ALA A 74 -6.32 7.57 17.77
C ALA A 74 -7.09 7.77 16.45
N ALA A 75 -6.44 7.53 15.30
CA ALA A 75 -7.02 7.71 13.97
C ALA A 75 -7.62 6.42 13.36
N LEU A 76 -8.06 5.47 14.20
CA LEU A 76 -8.69 4.23 13.71
C LEU A 76 -9.91 4.49 12.82
N ARG A 77 -10.19 3.51 11.96
CA ARG A 77 -11.23 3.49 10.92
C ARG A 77 -12.52 4.15 11.41
N LYS A 78 -12.96 5.18 10.68
CA LYS A 78 -14.25 5.85 10.90
C LYS A 78 -15.29 5.24 9.98
N ASP A 79 -16.51 5.09 10.47
CA ASP A 79 -17.64 4.75 9.63
C ASP A 79 -18.07 5.94 8.75
N PRO A 80 -18.65 5.69 7.57
CA PRO A 80 -18.97 4.38 6.99
C PRO A 80 -17.73 3.65 6.47
N ALA A 81 -17.82 2.32 6.43
CA ALA A 81 -16.77 1.40 6.01
C ALA A 81 -17.24 0.53 4.83
N PHE A 82 -16.32 0.09 3.96
CA PHE A 82 -16.65 -0.96 2.99
C PHE A 82 -17.05 -2.26 3.72
N ASN A 83 -18.12 -2.89 3.23
CA ASN A 83 -18.54 -4.22 3.64
C ASN A 83 -17.57 -5.23 3.03
N LEU A 84 -16.66 -5.75 3.85
CA LEU A 84 -15.74 -6.81 3.44
C LEU A 84 -16.41 -8.16 3.70
N CYS A 85 -16.06 -9.17 2.89
CA CYS A 85 -16.58 -10.52 3.09
C CYS A 85 -16.21 -11.06 4.47
N ASP A 86 -17.20 -11.61 5.17
CA ASP A 86 -17.02 -12.30 6.46
C ASP A 86 -16.82 -13.79 6.19
N LEU A 87 -15.62 -14.13 5.70
CA LEU A 87 -15.21 -15.51 5.45
C LEU A 87 -14.44 -16.07 6.64
N PRO A 88 -14.44 -17.39 6.87
CA PRO A 88 -13.64 -18.00 7.92
C PRO A 88 -12.19 -17.52 7.83
N PRO A 89 -11.55 -17.18 8.95
CA PRO A 89 -10.21 -16.63 8.94
C PRO A 89 -9.25 -17.64 8.31
N PHE A 90 -8.63 -17.24 7.20
CA PHE A 90 -7.51 -17.98 6.63
C PHE A 90 -6.30 -17.81 7.55
N GLN A 91 -5.64 -18.92 7.90
CA GLN A 91 -4.42 -18.86 8.71
C GLN A 91 -3.20 -18.82 7.80
N PRO A 92 -2.46 -17.68 7.75
CA PRO A 92 -1.20 -17.62 7.03
C PRO A 92 -0.11 -18.41 7.74
N GLN A 93 0.91 -18.81 6.98
CA GLN A 93 2.14 -19.33 7.55
C GLN A 93 3.09 -18.18 7.87
N LEU A 94 3.57 -18.14 9.11
CA LEU A 94 4.52 -17.14 9.58
C LEU A 94 5.90 -17.78 9.72
N THR A 95 6.93 -17.15 9.17
CA THR A 95 8.32 -17.59 9.34
C THR A 95 9.16 -16.42 9.81
N ILE A 96 9.67 -16.53 11.03
CA ILE A 96 10.52 -15.53 11.66
C ILE A 96 11.92 -16.12 11.81
N THR A 97 12.89 -15.46 11.17
CA THR A 97 14.33 -15.78 11.26
C THR A 97 15.07 -14.59 11.86
N ASP A 98 16.38 -14.70 12.06
CA ASP A 98 17.19 -13.56 12.50
C ASP A 98 17.30 -12.50 11.38
N GLU A 99 17.22 -12.92 10.12
CA GLU A 99 17.41 -12.07 8.94
C GLU A 99 16.13 -11.39 8.47
N GLN A 100 14.98 -12.08 8.56
CA GLN A 100 13.73 -11.63 7.98
C GLN A 100 12.48 -12.16 8.71
N ALA A 101 11.37 -11.47 8.49
CA ALA A 101 10.03 -11.88 8.84
C ALA A 101 9.20 -12.10 7.56
N ILE A 102 8.48 -13.21 7.49
CA ILE A 102 7.68 -13.60 6.32
C ILE A 102 6.27 -13.97 6.77
N LEU A 103 5.28 -13.43 6.06
CA LEU A 103 3.90 -13.89 6.11
C LEU A 103 3.54 -14.46 4.73
N MET A 104 3.08 -15.71 4.70
CA MET A 104 2.68 -16.42 3.48
C MET A 104 1.19 -16.75 3.52
N SER A 105 0.49 -16.30 2.48
CA SER A 105 -0.91 -16.56 2.19
C SER A 105 -1.04 -17.42 0.94
N ASP A 106 -1.11 -18.74 1.13
CA ASP A 106 -1.05 -19.72 0.04
C ASP A 106 0.24 -19.51 -0.79
N ARG A 107 0.18 -19.06 -2.05
CA ARG A 107 1.38 -18.82 -2.87
C ARG A 107 1.97 -17.41 -2.70
N LEU A 108 1.15 -16.46 -2.26
CA LEU A 108 1.56 -15.08 -2.08
C LEU A 108 2.27 -14.91 -0.74
N SER A 109 3.45 -14.31 -0.72
CA SER A 109 4.16 -13.96 0.51
C SER A 109 4.58 -12.50 0.54
N VAL A 110 4.67 -11.93 1.74
CA VAL A 110 5.37 -10.66 2.00
C VAL A 110 6.60 -10.95 2.84
N ARG A 111 7.76 -10.47 2.37
CA ARG A 111 9.05 -10.65 3.04
C ARG A 111 9.58 -9.30 3.50
N ILE A 112 9.93 -9.22 4.78
CA ILE A 112 10.44 -8.01 5.44
C ILE A 112 11.82 -8.33 6.03
N PRO A 113 12.92 -7.74 5.52
CA PRO A 113 14.23 -7.90 6.13
C PRO A 113 14.25 -7.17 7.49
N LYS A 114 14.80 -7.84 8.51
CA LYS A 114 14.95 -7.27 9.87
C LYS A 114 16.16 -6.32 9.97
N SER A 115 17.11 -6.46 9.06
CA SER A 115 18.31 -5.63 8.98
C SER A 115 18.50 -5.08 7.57
N GLY A 116 19.30 -4.01 7.45
CA GLY A 116 19.52 -3.34 6.17
C GLY A 116 18.40 -2.36 5.82
N PRO A 117 18.26 -2.00 4.52
CA PRO A 117 17.29 -1.01 4.09
C PRO A 117 15.85 -1.55 4.23
N TRP A 118 14.95 -0.70 4.72
CA TRP A 118 13.51 -0.98 4.68
C TRP A 118 13.04 -1.39 3.29
N LYS A 119 12.35 -2.53 3.22
CA LYS A 119 11.73 -3.05 2.01
C LYS A 119 10.63 -4.04 2.35
N LEU A 120 9.51 -3.96 1.66
CA LEU A 120 8.50 -5.01 1.59
C LEU A 120 8.58 -5.64 0.20
N THR A 121 8.81 -6.94 0.14
CA THR A 121 8.87 -7.68 -1.14
C THR A 121 7.70 -8.64 -1.18
N TYR A 122 6.81 -8.48 -2.16
CA TYR A 122 5.71 -9.40 -2.39
C TYR A 122 6.14 -10.43 -3.43
N CYS A 123 6.05 -11.70 -3.08
CA CYS A 123 6.47 -12.80 -3.96
C CYS A 123 5.35 -13.80 -4.18
N ASN A 124 5.25 -14.33 -5.40
CA ASN A 124 4.58 -15.59 -5.68
C ASN A 124 5.65 -16.68 -5.69
N ASP A 125 5.68 -17.52 -4.67
CA ASP A 125 6.79 -18.44 -4.41
C ASP A 125 8.15 -17.71 -4.40
N ALA A 126 8.95 -17.85 -5.46
CA ALA A 126 10.25 -17.20 -5.64
C ALA A 126 10.23 -15.96 -6.55
N GLU A 127 9.17 -15.75 -7.34
CA GLU A 127 9.06 -14.63 -8.27
C GLU A 127 8.55 -13.38 -7.54
N VAL A 128 9.21 -12.24 -7.74
CA VAL A 128 8.76 -10.95 -7.20
C VAL A 128 7.55 -10.47 -8.02
N VAL A 129 6.44 -10.23 -7.32
CA VAL A 129 5.21 -9.68 -7.89
C VAL A 129 5.29 -8.15 -7.92
N THR A 130 5.62 -7.53 -6.78
CA THR A 130 5.83 -6.09 -6.63
C THR A 130 6.57 -5.80 -5.32
N GLU A 131 6.97 -4.55 -5.10
CA GLU A 131 7.77 -4.13 -3.95
C GLU A 131 7.37 -2.75 -3.43
N SER A 132 7.39 -2.58 -2.11
CA SER A 132 7.42 -1.27 -1.43
C SER A 132 8.83 -1.07 -0.85
N GLY A 133 9.67 -0.36 -1.59
CA GLY A 133 11.07 -0.15 -1.25
C GLY A 133 11.36 1.22 -0.63
N TRP A 134 12.50 1.78 -1.01
CA TRP A 134 12.96 3.08 -0.52
C TRP A 134 11.90 4.19 -0.70
N ARG A 135 11.52 4.82 0.43
CA ARG A 135 10.56 5.94 0.53
C ARG A 135 9.20 5.67 -0.12
N ALA A 136 8.81 4.42 -0.28
CA ALA A 136 7.53 4.02 -0.86
C ALA A 136 6.39 4.27 0.14
N LEU A 137 6.41 3.58 1.27
CA LEU A 137 5.55 3.83 2.43
C LEU A 137 6.02 5.08 3.19
N GLY A 138 5.09 5.93 3.65
CA GLY A 138 5.45 7.04 4.54
C GLY A 138 4.29 7.87 5.06
N VAL A 139 4.57 8.63 6.12
CA VAL A 139 3.71 9.67 6.69
C VAL A 139 4.18 11.03 6.19
N LEU A 140 3.26 11.84 5.68
CA LEU A 140 3.55 13.14 5.10
C LEU A 140 2.76 14.19 5.87
N ASP A 141 3.45 15.05 6.61
CA ASP A 141 2.83 16.26 7.14
C ASP A 141 2.83 17.31 6.02
N THR A 142 1.64 17.79 5.65
CA THR A 142 1.45 18.79 4.60
C THR A 142 0.69 20.00 5.14
N PRO A 143 0.70 21.15 4.44
CA PRO A 143 -0.12 22.30 4.84
C PRO A 143 -1.63 22.02 4.89
N ALA A 144 -2.10 21.01 4.16
CA ALA A 144 -3.51 20.59 4.15
C ALA A 144 -3.84 19.54 5.23
N GLY A 145 -2.85 19.14 6.04
CA GLY A 145 -2.97 18.07 7.01
C GLY A 145 -2.07 16.88 6.68
N ARG A 146 -2.19 15.83 7.49
CA ARG A 146 -1.38 14.62 7.37
C ARG A 146 -1.94 13.66 6.33
N PHE A 147 -1.04 12.98 5.63
CA PHE A 147 -1.37 11.90 4.71
C PHE A 147 -0.50 10.67 4.99
N LEU A 148 -1.06 9.49 4.76
CA LEU A 148 -0.29 8.27 4.56
C LEU A 148 -0.25 7.98 3.06
N LYS A 149 0.91 7.52 2.58
CA LYS A 149 1.06 7.02 1.22
C LYS A 149 1.77 5.68 1.20
N GLU A 150 1.48 4.92 0.17
CA GLU A 150 2.24 3.75 -0.25
C GLU A 150 2.55 3.86 -1.75
N GLU A 151 3.65 3.25 -2.17
CA GLU A 151 4.03 3.15 -3.58
C GLU A 151 4.44 1.72 -3.89
N LEU A 152 3.72 1.05 -4.80
CA LEU A 152 4.05 -0.30 -5.25
C LEU A 152 4.75 -0.24 -6.60
N SER A 153 5.89 -0.92 -6.70
CA SER A 153 6.74 -0.91 -7.89
C SER A 153 6.08 -1.60 -9.08
N LEU A 154 6.25 -1.03 -10.27
CA LEU A 154 5.83 -1.59 -11.54
C LEU A 154 7.05 -2.10 -12.30
N ASP A 155 6.95 -3.31 -12.86
CA ASP A 155 8.01 -3.85 -13.71
C ASP A 155 7.96 -3.27 -15.13
N VAL A 156 8.99 -3.54 -15.93
CA VAL A 156 9.09 -3.12 -17.33
C VAL A 156 7.88 -3.63 -18.12
N GLY A 157 7.17 -2.70 -18.76
CA GLY A 157 5.99 -3.00 -19.57
C GLY A 157 4.74 -3.31 -18.77
N GLU A 158 4.78 -3.24 -17.44
CA GLU A 158 3.62 -3.49 -16.60
C GLU A 158 2.56 -2.39 -16.76
N CYS A 159 1.35 -2.81 -17.11
CA CYS A 159 0.21 -1.93 -17.34
C CYS A 159 -0.80 -2.02 -16.18
N VAL A 160 -1.39 -0.89 -15.81
CA VAL A 160 -2.38 -0.76 -14.73
C VAL A 160 -3.76 -0.47 -15.31
N TYR A 161 -4.81 -1.08 -14.73
CA TYR A 161 -6.20 -1.01 -15.17
C TYR A 161 -7.16 -0.82 -13.99
N GLY A 162 -8.43 -0.50 -14.27
CA GLY A 162 -9.48 -0.40 -13.27
C GLY A 162 -9.69 1.01 -12.73
N LEU A 163 -9.70 1.15 -11.41
CA LEU A 163 -10.04 2.37 -10.65
C LEU A 163 -11.50 2.84 -10.84
N GLY A 164 -12.40 1.91 -11.19
CA GLY A 164 -13.81 2.15 -11.46
C GLY A 164 -14.13 2.36 -12.95
N GLU A 165 -15.30 2.95 -13.23
CA GLU A 165 -15.73 3.30 -14.58
C GLU A 165 -15.05 4.60 -15.02
N ARG A 166 -14.05 4.50 -15.91
CA ARG A 166 -13.25 5.64 -16.37
C ARG A 166 -13.39 5.82 -17.87
N PHE A 167 -13.42 7.08 -18.31
CA PHE A 167 -13.50 7.47 -19.72
C PHE A 167 -12.17 8.00 -20.28
N THR A 168 -11.13 8.06 -19.45
CA THR A 168 -9.76 8.28 -19.89
C THR A 168 -9.18 7.04 -20.59
N ALA A 169 -7.97 7.14 -21.12
CA ALA A 169 -7.26 6.01 -21.72
C ALA A 169 -7.31 4.77 -20.81
N PHE A 170 -7.50 3.60 -21.43
CA PHE A 170 -7.77 2.35 -20.73
C PHE A 170 -6.62 1.95 -19.78
N VAL A 171 -5.39 2.01 -20.27
CA VAL A 171 -4.16 1.85 -19.46
C VAL A 171 -3.96 3.12 -18.61
N LYS A 172 -3.81 2.93 -17.30
CA LYS A 172 -3.76 4.02 -16.31
C LYS A 172 -2.37 4.58 -16.07
N ASN A 173 -1.31 3.93 -16.56
CA ASN A 173 0.05 4.46 -16.49
C ASN A 173 0.10 5.89 -17.07
N GLY A 174 0.70 6.81 -16.32
CA GLY A 174 0.76 8.23 -16.63
C GLY A 174 -0.41 9.07 -16.11
N GLN A 175 -1.40 8.49 -15.41
CA GLN A 175 -2.60 9.18 -14.96
C GLN A 175 -2.64 9.40 -13.44
N SER A 176 -3.01 10.62 -13.02
CA SER A 176 -3.47 10.89 -11.66
C SER A 176 -4.98 10.60 -11.60
N VAL A 177 -5.41 9.83 -10.60
CA VAL A 177 -6.79 9.37 -10.50
C VAL A 177 -7.29 9.58 -9.07
N ASN A 178 -8.33 10.39 -8.92
CA ASN A 178 -9.02 10.55 -7.64
C ASN A 178 -10.23 9.60 -7.60
N ILE A 179 -10.35 8.83 -6.51
CA ILE A 179 -11.52 8.03 -6.20
C ILE A 179 -12.52 8.95 -5.51
N TRP A 180 -13.42 9.54 -6.29
CA TRP A 180 -14.45 10.44 -5.78
C TRP A 180 -15.61 10.54 -6.77
N ASN A 181 -16.80 10.08 -6.39
CA ASN A 181 -17.97 10.11 -7.26
C ASN A 181 -18.35 11.55 -7.61
N ARG A 182 -18.47 11.83 -8.91
CA ARG A 182 -18.84 13.14 -9.45
C ARG A 182 -19.73 12.98 -10.67
N ASP A 183 -20.67 13.89 -10.80
CA ASP A 183 -21.41 14.07 -12.05
C ASP A 183 -20.56 14.90 -13.01
N GLY A 184 -20.01 14.26 -14.04
CA GLY A 184 -19.09 14.90 -14.99
C GLY A 184 -19.26 14.43 -16.44
N GLY A 185 -20.37 13.73 -16.74
CA GLY A 185 -20.58 13.08 -18.03
C GLY A 185 -19.56 11.97 -18.30
N THR A 186 -19.40 11.62 -19.58
CA THR A 186 -18.53 10.54 -20.05
C THR A 186 -17.35 11.03 -20.88
N SER A 187 -17.04 12.33 -20.80
CA SER A 187 -16.05 13.00 -21.65
C SER A 187 -15.04 13.82 -20.84
N SER A 188 -14.87 13.50 -19.55
CA SER A 188 -13.90 14.12 -18.64
C SER A 188 -13.16 13.05 -17.83
N ASP A 189 -12.26 13.46 -16.94
CA ASP A 189 -11.56 12.60 -15.99
C ASP A 189 -12.41 12.23 -14.76
N HIS A 190 -13.56 12.89 -14.59
CA HIS A 190 -14.55 12.55 -13.56
C HIS A 190 -15.19 11.19 -13.84
N ALA A 191 -15.69 10.56 -12.77
CA ALA A 191 -16.36 9.27 -12.84
C ALA A 191 -17.54 9.21 -11.88
N TYR A 192 -18.62 8.56 -12.32
CA TYR A 192 -19.78 8.25 -11.48
C TYR A 192 -19.48 7.09 -10.53
N LYS A 193 -18.71 6.10 -10.99
CA LYS A 193 -18.47 4.83 -10.30
C LYS A 193 -16.99 4.71 -9.99
N ASN A 194 -16.56 5.25 -8.86
CA ASN A 194 -15.17 5.17 -8.43
C ASN A 194 -14.99 3.96 -7.52
N ILE A 195 -14.01 3.11 -7.84
CA ILE A 195 -13.64 1.96 -7.02
C ILE A 195 -12.14 2.09 -6.72
N PRO A 196 -11.70 2.10 -5.46
CA PRO A 196 -10.28 2.18 -5.10
C PRO A 196 -9.57 0.82 -5.29
N PHE A 197 -9.79 0.18 -6.44
CA PHE A 197 -9.20 -1.08 -6.83
C PHE A 197 -8.54 -0.92 -8.20
N TYR A 198 -7.28 -1.33 -8.32
CA TYR A 198 -6.62 -1.48 -9.62
C TYR A 198 -6.14 -2.91 -9.81
N LEU A 199 -5.96 -3.27 -11.07
CA LEU A 199 -5.44 -4.55 -11.54
C LEU A 199 -4.21 -4.27 -12.42
N THR A 200 -3.23 -5.16 -12.43
CA THR A 200 -2.08 -5.04 -13.35
C THR A 200 -2.03 -6.18 -14.36
N SER A 201 -1.26 -5.97 -15.43
CA SER A 201 -0.96 -6.99 -16.44
C SER A 201 -0.09 -8.13 -15.92
N ARG A 202 0.47 -8.02 -14.71
CA ARG A 202 1.25 -9.09 -14.04
C ARG A 202 0.40 -9.99 -13.13
N GLY A 203 -0.92 -9.87 -13.19
CA GLY A 203 -1.80 -10.82 -12.51
C GLY A 203 -1.89 -10.61 -11.01
N TYR A 204 -1.78 -9.37 -10.54
CA TYR A 204 -2.18 -8.97 -9.20
C TYR A 204 -3.03 -7.71 -9.23
N GLY A 205 -3.80 -7.50 -8.18
CA GLY A 205 -4.58 -6.28 -7.97
C GLY A 205 -4.39 -5.73 -6.56
N VAL A 206 -4.75 -4.47 -6.38
CA VAL A 206 -4.67 -3.80 -5.09
C VAL A 206 -5.94 -3.05 -4.82
N PHE A 207 -6.56 -3.36 -3.69
CA PHE A 207 -7.73 -2.66 -3.17
C PHE A 207 -7.33 -1.80 -1.97
N VAL A 208 -7.54 -0.49 -2.07
CA VAL A 208 -7.29 0.46 -0.97
C VAL A 208 -8.60 0.64 -0.20
N ASN A 209 -8.64 0.15 1.04
CA ASN A 209 -9.85 0.03 1.86
C ASN A 209 -10.21 1.33 2.58
N HIS A 210 -10.43 2.37 1.77
CA HIS A 210 -10.76 3.71 2.20
C HIS A 210 -11.96 4.22 1.39
N PRO A 211 -13.16 4.29 1.98
CA PRO A 211 -14.35 4.82 1.30
C PRO A 211 -14.31 6.33 1.08
N GLU A 212 -13.48 7.04 1.84
CA GLU A 212 -13.14 8.43 1.60
C GLU A 212 -12.29 8.61 0.34
N LYS A 213 -11.91 9.87 0.06
CA LYS A 213 -11.12 10.19 -1.12
C LYS A 213 -9.73 9.54 -1.06
N VAL A 214 -9.50 8.60 -1.96
CA VAL A 214 -8.17 8.07 -2.27
C VAL A 214 -7.61 8.76 -3.50
N SER A 215 -6.35 9.17 -3.46
CA SER A 215 -5.67 9.81 -4.58
C SER A 215 -4.55 8.91 -5.09
N PHE A 216 -4.66 8.46 -6.33
CA PHE A 216 -3.68 7.62 -7.01
C PHE A 216 -2.81 8.47 -7.95
N GLU A 217 -1.51 8.22 -7.95
CA GLU A 217 -0.59 8.66 -9.01
C GLU A 217 -0.04 7.41 -9.67
N VAL A 218 -0.62 7.02 -10.82
CA VAL A 218 -0.28 5.78 -11.51
C VAL A 218 0.84 6.08 -12.50
N ALA A 219 2.09 5.77 -12.15
CA ALA A 219 3.25 6.03 -13.00
C ALA A 219 3.39 7.50 -13.46
N CYS A 220 2.89 8.47 -12.68
CA CYS A 220 2.87 9.90 -13.07
C CYS A 220 3.55 10.86 -12.07
N GLU A 221 3.97 10.35 -10.92
CA GLU A 221 4.89 11.05 -10.00
C GLU A 221 6.25 10.36 -10.01
N LYS A 222 6.28 9.07 -9.67
CA LYS A 222 7.37 8.15 -9.99
C LYS A 222 6.86 7.21 -11.09
N VAL A 223 7.59 7.13 -12.19
CA VAL A 223 7.12 6.48 -13.42
C VAL A 223 7.15 4.95 -13.33
N GLU A 224 7.85 4.43 -12.33
CA GLU A 224 8.04 3.01 -12.04
C GLU A 224 7.19 2.54 -10.85
N ARG A 225 6.19 3.31 -10.40
CA ARG A 225 5.36 2.97 -9.23
C ARG A 225 3.89 3.38 -9.39
N VAL A 226 3.01 2.66 -8.71
CA VAL A 226 1.65 3.11 -8.40
C VAL A 226 1.65 3.67 -6.99
N GLN A 227 1.52 4.98 -6.87
CA GLN A 227 1.32 5.63 -5.57
C GLN A 227 -0.17 5.71 -5.26
N PHE A 228 -0.53 5.50 -4.01
CA PHE A 228 -1.83 5.88 -3.48
C PHE A 228 -1.68 6.53 -2.10
N SER A 229 -2.52 7.53 -1.84
CA SER A 229 -2.48 8.30 -0.61
C SER A 229 -3.86 8.65 -0.10
N VAL A 230 -3.99 8.67 1.22
CA VAL A 230 -5.21 9.00 1.97
C VAL A 230 -4.89 10.00 3.08
N ALA A 231 -5.85 10.84 3.44
CA ALA A 231 -5.67 11.79 4.53
C ALA A 231 -5.80 11.07 5.88
N GLY A 232 -4.94 11.40 6.84
CA GLY A 232 -4.94 10.86 8.20
C GLY A 232 -3.70 10.06 8.56
N ASP A 233 -3.80 9.28 9.63
CA ASP A 233 -2.70 8.52 10.27
C ASP A 233 -2.84 7.00 10.09
N TYR A 234 -3.73 6.55 9.21
CA TYR A 234 -4.02 5.13 8.95
C TYR A 234 -4.15 4.86 7.45
N LEU A 235 -3.52 3.79 6.98
CA LEU A 235 -3.62 3.29 5.61
C LEU A 235 -3.88 1.78 5.62
N ASP A 236 -4.87 1.34 4.86
CA ASP A 236 -5.32 -0.05 4.79
C ASP A 236 -5.51 -0.46 3.32
N TYR A 237 -4.75 -1.46 2.89
CA TYR A 237 -4.88 -1.99 1.55
C TYR A 237 -4.72 -3.50 1.51
N PHE A 238 -5.23 -4.10 0.45
CA PHE A 238 -5.16 -5.52 0.16
C PHE A 238 -4.40 -5.69 -1.14
N LEU A 239 -3.36 -6.52 -1.13
CA LEU A 239 -2.73 -7.03 -2.34
C LEU A 239 -3.32 -8.42 -2.63
N ILE A 240 -3.85 -8.57 -3.83
CA ILE A 240 -4.64 -9.73 -4.26
C ILE A 240 -3.90 -10.37 -5.44
N TYR A 241 -3.38 -11.58 -5.26
CA TYR A 241 -2.64 -12.28 -6.30
C TYR A 241 -3.51 -13.26 -7.10
N GLY A 242 -3.20 -13.36 -8.40
CA GLY A 242 -3.87 -14.15 -9.42
C GLY A 242 -3.27 -15.55 -9.58
N PRO A 243 -2.80 -15.91 -10.79
CA PRO A 243 -1.75 -15.21 -11.53
C PRO A 243 -2.22 -14.53 -12.82
N ASP A 244 -3.52 -14.59 -13.10
CA ASP A 244 -4.15 -13.92 -14.24
C ASP A 244 -5.26 -12.97 -13.79
N PRO A 245 -5.65 -12.00 -14.65
CA PRO A 245 -6.71 -11.03 -14.35
C PRO A 245 -8.03 -11.60 -13.82
N LYS A 246 -8.49 -12.76 -14.31
CA LYS A 246 -9.77 -13.33 -13.91
C LYS A 246 -9.70 -13.87 -12.50
N GLU A 247 -8.61 -14.53 -12.15
CA GLU A 247 -8.36 -15.00 -10.79
C GLU A 247 -8.28 -13.84 -9.79
N VAL A 248 -7.60 -12.74 -10.14
CA VAL A 248 -7.56 -11.55 -9.28
C VAL A 248 -8.97 -11.00 -9.04
N VAL A 249 -9.76 -10.84 -10.11
CA VAL A 249 -11.13 -10.33 -10.00
C VAL A 249 -12.01 -11.30 -9.20
N SER A 250 -11.89 -12.61 -9.43
CA SER A 250 -12.64 -13.62 -8.68
C SER A 250 -12.32 -13.65 -7.19
N ARG A 251 -11.12 -13.24 -6.76
CA ARG A 251 -10.77 -13.10 -5.34
C ARG A 251 -11.23 -11.75 -4.77
N TYR A 252 -11.35 -10.73 -5.62
CA TYR A 252 -11.83 -9.41 -5.23
C TYR A 252 -13.35 -9.38 -5.01
N THR A 253 -14.12 -10.14 -5.79
CA THR A 253 -15.60 -10.22 -5.75
C THR A 253 -16.09 -11.38 -4.91
#